data_AF-A0A849QJU7-F1
#
_entry.id   AF-A0A849QJU7-F1
#
_cell.length_a   1.000
_cell.length_b   1.000
_cell.length_c   1.000
_cell.angle_alpha   90.00
_cell.angle_beta   90.00
_cell.angle_gamma   90.00
#
_symmetry.space_group_name_H-M   'P 1'
#
loop_
_entity.id
_entity.type
_entity.pdbx_description
1 polymer ?
#
loop_
_entity_poly.entity_id
_entity_poly.type
_entity_poly.pdbx_seq_one_letter_code
_entity_poly.pdbx_strand_id
1 'polypeptide(L)' 'EEVFTVIENDPRCIVQSMDIDVVSMLPTTLEIHDAIITATALLFKGNPYFEDVEIITKDEEILKSKLVKTIW' A
#
# COMPACT_ATOMS: atom_id res chain seq x y z
N GLU A 1 18.57 7.61 -5.96
CA GLU A 1 18.22 7.33 -7.37
C GLU A 1 18.36 5.85 -7.72
N GLU A 2 19.47 5.20 -7.35
CA GLU A 2 19.72 3.77 -7.68
C GLU A 2 18.61 2.79 -7.25
N VAL A 3 17.99 3.00 -6.07
CA VAL A 3 16.90 2.14 -5.57
C VAL A 3 15.67 2.18 -6.48
N PHE A 4 15.24 3.36 -6.92
CA PHE A 4 14.07 3.48 -7.79
C PHE A 4 14.35 2.84 -9.15
N THR A 5 15.54 3.05 -9.71
CA THR A 5 15.93 2.39 -10.96
C THR A 5 15.92 0.86 -10.84
N VAL A 6 16.39 0.30 -9.72
CA VAL A 6 16.34 -1.16 -9.51
C VAL A 6 14.89 -1.64 -9.40
N ILE A 7 14.05 -0.96 -8.62
CA ILE A 7 12.64 -1.36 -8.41
C ILE A 7 11.83 -1.23 -9.71
N GLU A 8 12.01 -0.15 -10.47
CA GLU A 8 11.29 0.10 -11.72
C GLU A 8 11.61 -0.93 -12.82
N ASN A 9 12.79 -1.54 -12.77
CA ASN A 9 13.23 -2.55 -13.74
C ASN A 9 13.02 -3.99 -13.24
N ASP A 10 12.62 -4.22 -11.99
CA ASP A 10 12.34 -5.56 -11.47
C ASP A 10 10.88 -5.97 -11.82
N PRO A 11 10.66 -7.02 -12.63
CA PRO A 11 9.32 -7.41 -13.05
C PRO A 11 8.44 -7.95 -11.91
N ARG A 12 9.00 -8.16 -10.72
CA ARG A 12 8.27 -8.56 -9.51
C ARG A 12 7.72 -7.36 -8.73
N CYS A 13 8.12 -6.15 -9.09
CA CYS A 13 7.72 -4.92 -8.43
C CYS A 13 6.76 -4.13 -9.32
N ILE A 14 5.78 -3.49 -8.69
CA ILE A 14 4.87 -2.54 -9.34
C ILE A 14 4.99 -1.22 -8.57
N VAL A 15 5.37 -0.15 -9.27
CA VAL A 15 5.33 1.20 -8.71
C VAL A 15 3.94 1.77 -8.96
N GLN A 16 3.07 1.69 -7.95
CA GLN A 16 1.72 2.21 -8.04
C GLN A 16 1.72 3.73 -8.01
N SER A 17 1.07 4.34 -9.00
CA SER A 17 0.84 5.79 -9.01
C SER A 17 -0.30 6.17 -8.06
N MET A 18 -0.23 7.37 -7.49
CA MET A 18 -1.35 7.93 -6.74
C MET A 18 -2.37 8.49 -7.74
N ASP A 19 -3.45 7.74 -7.96
CA ASP A 19 -4.55 8.09 -8.86
C ASP A 19 -5.89 8.19 -8.09
N ILE A 20 -6.98 8.41 -8.84
CA ILE A 20 -8.31 8.59 -8.26
C ILE A 20 -8.82 7.34 -7.52
N ASP A 21 -8.38 6.15 -7.94
CA ASP A 21 -8.81 4.89 -7.33
C ASP A 21 -8.14 4.74 -5.95
N VAL A 22 -6.86 5.07 -5.84
CA VAL A 22 -6.17 5.14 -4.54
C VAL A 22 -6.81 6.20 -3.64
N VAL A 23 -7.07 7.40 -4.16
CA VAL A 23 -7.67 8.49 -3.38
C VAL A 23 -9.06 8.11 -2.84
N SER A 24 -9.85 7.37 -3.62
CA SER A 24 -11.19 6.92 -3.23
C SER A 24 -11.19 5.92 -2.06
N MET A 25 -10.03 5.31 -1.79
CA MET A 25 -9.85 4.30 -0.72
C MET A 25 -9.16 4.86 0.53
N LEU A 26 -8.91 6.18 0.61
CA LEU A 26 -8.20 6.80 1.73
C LEU A 26 -8.95 6.61 3.07
N PRO A 27 -8.34 5.96 4.07
CA PRO A 27 -8.87 5.96 5.42
C PRO A 27 -8.70 7.35 6.05
N THR A 28 -9.73 7.84 6.74
CA THR A 28 -9.72 9.17 7.38
C THR A 28 -9.14 9.16 8.80
N THR A 29 -8.77 7.98 9.31
CA THR A 29 -8.29 7.78 10.69
C THR A 29 -6.77 7.72 10.80
N LEU A 30 -6.05 7.80 9.68
CA LEU A 30 -4.59 7.80 9.61
C LEU A 30 -4.10 9.16 9.11
N GLU A 31 -2.85 9.51 9.38
CA GLU A 31 -2.24 10.66 8.72
C GLU A 31 -2.05 10.38 7.22
N ILE A 32 -1.87 11.44 6.42
CA ILE A 32 -2.07 11.36 4.97
C ILE A 32 -1.16 10.34 4.28
N HIS A 33 0.07 10.13 4.78
CA HIS A 33 1.03 9.24 4.14
C HIS A 33 0.69 7.77 4.40
N ASP A 34 0.40 7.39 5.64
CA ASP A 34 -0.06 6.04 5.99
C ASP A 34 -1.44 5.75 5.40
N ALA A 35 -2.29 6.77 5.29
CA ALA A 35 -3.56 6.66 4.58
C ALA A 35 -3.33 6.28 3.10
N ILE A 36 -2.39 6.93 2.40
CA ILE A 36 -2.07 6.60 0.99
C ILE A 36 -1.53 5.17 0.85
N ILE A 37 -0.63 4.74 1.74
CA ILE A 37 -0.07 3.38 1.73
C ILE A 37 -1.18 2.36 1.98
N THR A 38 -2.00 2.59 3.00
CA THR A 38 -3.08 1.68 3.38
C THR A 38 -4.16 1.62 2.31
N ALA A 39 -4.53 2.76 1.72
CA ALA A 39 -5.48 2.84 0.61
C ALA A 39 -5.02 2.06 -0.62
N THR A 40 -3.73 2.16 -0.95
CA THR A 40 -3.11 1.38 -2.03
C THR A 40 -3.30 -0.12 -1.77
N ALA A 41 -2.98 -0.60 -0.56
CA ALA A 41 -3.16 -2.01 -0.22
C ALA A 41 -4.64 -2.44 -0.22
N LEU A 42 -5.56 -1.58 0.23
CA LEU A 42 -7.00 -1.84 0.17
C LEU A 42 -7.52 -1.96 -1.26
N LEU A 43 -7.02 -1.12 -2.18
CA LEU A 43 -7.34 -1.19 -3.61
C LEU A 43 -6.96 -2.56 -4.19
N PHE A 44 -5.72 -3.01 -3.95
CA PHE A 44 -5.27 -4.34 -4.40
C PHE A 44 -6.05 -5.47 -3.74
N LYS A 45 -6.37 -5.34 -2.44
CA LYS A 45 -7.17 -6.34 -1.71
C LYS A 45 -8.59 -6.49 -2.27
N GLY A 46 -9.16 -5.42 -2.82
CA GLY A 46 -10.46 -5.44 -3.50
C GLY A 46 -10.42 -6.04 -4.91
N ASN A 47 -9.23 -6.27 -5.46
CA ASN A 47 -9.04 -6.77 -6.82
C ASN A 47 -8.96 -8.31 -6.83
N PRO A 48 -9.82 -9.01 -7.59
CA PRO A 48 -9.90 -10.48 -7.58
C PRO A 48 -8.65 -11.19 -8.12
N TYR A 49 -7.71 -10.46 -8.75
CA TYR A 49 -6.46 -11.03 -9.24
C TYR A 49 -5.38 -11.15 -8.16
N PHE A 50 -5.59 -10.58 -6.97
CA PHE A 50 -4.62 -10.62 -5.87
C PHE A 50 -5.18 -11.42 -4.70
N GLU A 51 -4.42 -12.44 -4.29
CA GLU A 51 -4.69 -13.21 -3.08
C GLU A 51 -3.77 -12.68 -1.95
N ASP A 52 -4.31 -12.55 -0.74
CA ASP A 52 -3.56 -12.21 0.48
C ASP A 52 -2.69 -10.95 0.43
N VAL A 53 -3.32 -9.79 0.16
CA VAL A 53 -2.63 -8.49 0.20
C VAL A 53 -2.31 -8.07 1.65
N GLU A 54 -1.02 -7.82 1.90
CA GLU A 54 -0.47 -7.41 3.19
C GLU A 54 0.47 -6.20 3.03
N ILE A 55 0.65 -5.43 4.11
CA ILE A 55 1.59 -4.31 4.15
C ILE A 55 2.85 -4.74 4.93
N ILE A 56 4.01 -4.66 4.29
CA ILE A 56 5.30 -4.82 4.96
C ILE A 56 5.67 -3.48 5.60
N THR A 57 5.52 -3.37 6.91
CA THR A 57 5.84 -2.11 7.61
C THR A 57 6.15 -2.33 9.08
N LYS A 58 7.01 -1.46 9.60
CA LYS A 58 7.34 -1.30 11.01
C LYS A 58 6.54 -0.17 11.66
N ASP A 59 5.70 0.51 10.88
CA ASP A 59 4.94 1.66 11.33
C ASP A 59 3.81 1.24 12.27
N GLU A 60 3.93 1.69 13.51
CA GLU A 60 3.03 1.36 14.60
C GLU A 60 1.60 1.89 14.38
N GLU A 61 1.43 3.00 13.64
CA GLU A 61 0.12 3.58 13.37
C GLU A 61 -0.65 2.70 12.37
N ILE A 62 0.00 2.30 11.26
CA ILE A 62 -0.55 1.31 10.31
C ILE A 62 -0.83 -0.03 11.02
N LEU A 63 0.12 -0.54 11.81
CA LEU A 63 -0.02 -1.79 12.57
C LEU A 63 -1.26 -1.77 13.49
N LYS A 64 -1.47 -0.67 14.21
CA LYS A 64 -2.61 -0.53 15.14
C LYS A 64 -3.93 -0.25 14.44
N SER A 65 -3.91 0.30 13.23
CA SER A 65 -5.11 0.59 12.42
C SER A 65 -5.93 -0.68 12.15
N LYS A 66 -5.26 -1.82 11.99
CA LYS A 66 -5.86 -3.12 11.61
C LYS A 66 -6.70 -3.06 10.32
N LEU A 67 -6.51 -2.04 9.49
CA LEU A 67 -7.24 -1.87 8.23
C LEU A 67 -6.79 -2.90 7.18
N VAL A 68 -5.50 -3.20 7.16
CA VAL A 68 -4.88 -4.24 6.33
C VAL A 68 -3.99 -5.09 7.22
N LYS A 69 -3.82 -6.36 6.87
CA LYS A 69 -2.90 -7.25 7.59
C LYS A 69 -1.46 -6.77 7.34
N THR A 70 -0.65 -6.71 8.38
CA THR A 70 0.73 -6.23 8.32
C THR A 70 1.70 -7.36 8.67
N ILE A 71 2.88 -7.33 8.05
CA ILE A 71 4.01 -8.23 8.36
C ILE A 71 5.30 -7.43 8.51
N TRP A 72 6.26 -7.99 9.27
CA TRP A 72 7.57 -7.39 9.50
C TRP A 72 8.69 -8.43 9.53
#